data_AF-A0A6V7JCL5-F1
#
_entry.id   AF-A0A6V7JCL5-F1
#
_cell.length_a   1.000
_cell.length_b   1.000
_cell.length_c   1.000
_cell.angle_alpha   90.00
_cell.angle_beta   90.00
_cell.angle_gamma   90.00
#
_symmetry.space_group_name_H-M   'P 1'
#
loop_
_entity.id
_entity.type
_entity.pdbx_description
1 polymer ?
#
loop_
_entity_poly.entity_id
_entity_poly.type
_entity_poly.pdbx_seq_one_letter_code
_entity_poly.pdbx_strand_id
1 'polypeptide(L)'
;TMEALPYSFGIFTLCGVWRPISWSSGLKRILYDFYTLSIMTLVSSFAFMEFIETLLSFGRIEDLVSASFMLFTVANTCCKAVNIITKRDEIISIFGMLNDSACLVRSEGEERIFGELQIRI
;
A
#
# COMPACT_ATOMS: atom_id res chain seq x y z
N THR A 1 14.77 -8.58 -3.21
CA THR A 1 14.13 -7.41 -2.57
C THR A 1 13.43 -6.62 -3.67
N MET A 2 12.27 -6.03 -3.42
CA MET A 2 11.63 -5.18 -4.44
C MET A 2 12.36 -3.84 -4.50
N GLU A 3 13.26 -3.70 -5.47
CA GLU A 3 14.17 -2.55 -5.55
C GLU A 3 13.60 -1.40 -6.40
N ALA A 4 12.54 -1.66 -7.17
CA ALA A 4 11.96 -0.68 -8.08
C ALA A 4 11.24 0.50 -7.37
N LEU A 5 10.67 0.29 -6.17
CA LEU A 5 9.93 1.34 -5.42
C LEU A 5 10.15 1.25 -3.89
N PRO A 6 11.37 1.47 -3.38
CA PRO A 6 11.69 1.28 -1.96
C PRO A 6 10.91 2.23 -1.05
N TYR A 7 10.67 3.46 -1.49
CA TYR A 7 9.98 4.49 -0.69
C TYR A 7 8.49 4.18 -0.46
N SER A 8 7.76 3.81 -1.52
CA SER A 8 6.32 3.50 -1.42
C SER A 8 6.08 2.27 -0.54
N PHE A 9 6.90 1.22 -0.69
CA PHE A 9 6.81 0.04 0.16
C PHE A 9 7.27 0.30 1.60
N GLY A 10 8.21 1.23 1.81
CA GLY A 10 8.56 1.71 3.14
C GLY A 10 7.36 2.35 3.84
N ILE A 11 6.62 3.21 3.15
CA ILE A 11 5.39 3.83 3.67
C ILE A 11 4.33 2.76 3.93
N PHE A 12 4.10 1.81 3.02
CA PHE A 12 3.14 0.73 3.28
C PHE A 12 3.54 -0.17 4.45
N THR A 13 4.84 -0.38 4.67
CA THR A 13 5.34 -1.12 5.82
C THR A 13 5.08 -0.35 7.12
N LEU A 14 5.30 0.97 7.11
CA LEU A 14 5.03 1.88 8.23
C LEU A 14 3.53 2.10 8.48
N CYS A 15 2.69 1.97 7.46
CA CYS A 15 1.24 1.98 7.64
C CYS A 15 0.71 0.60 8.09
N GLY A 16 1.57 -0.39 8.33
CA GLY A 16 1.17 -1.75 8.74
C GLY A 16 0.44 -2.56 7.67
N VAL A 17 0.39 -2.03 6.44
CA VAL A 17 -0.32 -2.62 5.30
C VAL A 17 0.54 -3.68 4.60
N TRP A 18 1.87 -3.55 4.63
CA TRP A 18 2.75 -4.42 3.86
C TRP A 18 3.86 -5.07 4.70
N ARG A 19 3.81 -6.40 4.81
CA ARG A 19 4.87 -7.16 5.49
C ARG A 19 6.10 -7.33 4.60
N PRO A 20 7.30 -6.90 5.03
CA PRO A 20 8.51 -7.10 4.26
C PRO A 20 8.86 -8.60 4.16
N ILE A 21 9.13 -9.05 2.93
CA ILE A 21 9.41 -10.45 2.58
C ILE A 21 10.68 -10.98 3.28
N SER A 22 11.61 -10.10 3.67
CA SER A 22 12.85 -10.46 4.35
C SER A 22 12.68 -10.85 5.83
N TRP A 23 11.51 -10.65 6.44
CA TRP A 23 11.27 -10.91 7.86
C TRP A 23 10.69 -12.31 8.12
N SER A 24 11.34 -13.34 7.57
CA SER A 24 10.90 -14.74 7.70
C SER A 24 11.15 -15.36 9.09
N SER A 25 11.91 -14.71 9.98
CA SER A 25 12.18 -15.24 11.33
C SER A 25 10.93 -15.14 12.22
N GLY A 26 10.56 -16.22 12.91
CA GLY A 26 9.32 -16.33 13.68
C GLY A 26 9.03 -15.18 14.66
N LEU A 27 10.05 -14.64 15.34
CA LEU A 27 9.89 -13.51 16.26
C LEU A 27 9.53 -12.19 15.56
N LYS A 28 10.16 -11.90 14.40
CA LYS A 28 9.85 -10.71 13.60
C LYS A 28 8.45 -10.79 13.01
N ARG A 29 8.02 -12.01 12.65
CA ARG A 29 6.65 -12.29 12.22
C ARG A 29 5.63 -11.97 13.31
N ILE A 30 5.86 -12.43 14.54
CA ILE A 30 4.97 -12.16 15.68
C ILE A 30 4.92 -10.67 16.00
N LEU A 31 6.06 -9.99 16.03
CA LEU A 31 6.13 -8.55 16.28
C LEU A 31 5.36 -7.75 15.22
N TYR A 32 5.48 -8.15 13.95
CA TYR A 32 4.74 -7.52 12.86
C TYR A 32 3.24 -7.84 12.92
N ASP A 33 2.84 -9.06 13.31
CA ASP A 33 1.43 -9.39 13.54
C ASP A 33 0.82 -8.52 14.65
N PHE A 34 1.54 -8.33 15.77
CA PHE A 34 1.10 -7.44 16.84
C PHE A 34 1.00 -5.97 16.39
N TYR A 35 1.94 -5.53 15.55
CA TYR A 35 1.93 -4.21 14.96
C TYR A 35 0.74 -4.00 14.02
N THR A 36 0.48 -4.94 13.11
CA THR A 36 -0.70 -4.91 12.23
C THR A 36 -1.99 -4.94 13.04
N LEU A 37 -2.07 -5.75 14.11
CA LEU A 37 -3.22 -5.77 15.01
C LEU A 37 -3.44 -4.42 15.70
N SER A 38 -2.36 -3.78 16.16
CA SER A 38 -2.40 -2.45 16.78
C SER A 38 -2.93 -1.40 15.81
N ILE A 39 -2.47 -1.43 14.55
CA ILE A 39 -2.94 -0.53 13.50
C ILE A 39 -4.40 -0.80 13.14
N MET A 40 -4.80 -2.06 13.00
CA MET A 40 -6.20 -2.42 12.76
C MET A 40 -7.11 -1.93 13.89
N THR A 41 -6.63 -2.01 15.14
CA THR A 41 -7.36 -1.50 16.30
C THR A 41 -7.50 0.02 16.24
N LEU A 42 -6.41 0.74 15.96
CA LEU A 42 -6.42 2.21 15.81
C LEU A 42 -7.38 2.66 14.70
N VAL A 43 -7.31 2.03 13.53
CA VAL A 43 -8.17 2.32 12.38
C VAL A 43 -9.64 2.06 12.73
N SER A 44 -9.92 0.96 13.42
CA SER A 44 -11.28 0.63 13.86
C SER A 44 -11.82 1.66 14.84
N SER A 45 -11.03 2.04 15.86
CA SER A 45 -11.40 3.08 16.83
C SER A 45 -11.64 4.43 16.16
N PHE A 46 -10.82 4.78 15.18
CA PHE A 46 -11.00 6.00 14.40
C PHE A 46 -12.30 5.98 13.58
N ALA A 47 -12.61 4.87 12.91
CA ALA A 47 -13.89 4.70 12.20
C ALA A 47 -15.09 4.77 13.15
N PHE A 48 -14.98 4.22 14.37
CA PHE A 48 -16.01 4.36 15.41
C PHE A 48 -16.21 5.82 15.85
N MET A 49 -15.14 6.59 15.99
CA MET A 49 -15.21 8.00 16.39
C MET A 49 -15.93 8.84 15.33
N GLU A 50 -15.56 8.68 14.08
CA GLU A 50 -16.18 9.32 12.92
C GLU A 50 -17.67 8.91 12.77
N PHE A 51 -18.02 7.68 13.14
CA PHE A 51 -19.41 7.20 13.15
C PHE A 51 -20.25 7.91 14.21
N ILE A 52 -19.69 8.06 15.41
CA ILE A 52 -20.33 8.81 16.50
C ILE A 52 -20.50 10.28 16.11
N GLU A 53 -19.49 10.89 15.47
CA GLU A 53 -19.57 12.28 14.98
C GLU A 53 -20.67 12.48 13.93
N THR A 54 -20.82 11.53 13.02
CA THR A 54 -21.90 11.53 12.03
C THR A 54 -23.28 11.43 12.69
N LEU A 55 -23.43 10.60 13.73
CA LEU A 55 -24.67 10.49 14.50
C LEU A 55 -24.96 11.76 15.32
N LEU A 56 -23.94 12.39 15.90
CA LEU A 56 -24.08 13.64 16.66
C LEU A 56 -24.42 14.84 15.76
N SER A 57 -23.98 14.81 14.51
CA SER A 57 -24.27 15.83 13.50
C SER A 57 -25.69 15.72 12.92
N PHE A 58 -26.49 14.78 13.42
CA PHE A 58 -27.88 14.57 13.02
C PHE A 58 -28.76 15.74 13.48
N GLY A 59 -28.86 16.75 12.61
CA GLY A 59 -29.61 17.98 12.86
C GLY A 59 -29.25 19.10 11.90
N ARG A 60 -28.01 19.11 11.39
CA ARG A 60 -27.57 20.02 10.33
C ARG A 60 -27.04 19.20 9.15
N ILE A 61 -27.72 19.32 8.01
CA ILE A 61 -27.44 18.48 6.83
C ILE A 61 -26.01 18.69 6.32
N GLU A 62 -25.48 19.92 6.39
CA GLU A 62 -24.14 20.24 5.92
C GLU A 62 -23.04 19.50 6.72
N ASP A 63 -23.12 19.48 8.05
CA ASP A 63 -22.14 18.77 8.89
C ASP A 63 -22.28 17.26 8.78
N LEU A 64 -23.53 16.77 8.69
CA LEU A 64 -23.80 15.35 8.46
C LEU A 64 -23.13 14.87 7.16
N VAL A 65 -23.28 15.61 6.06
CA VAL A 65 -22.67 15.27 4.77
C VAL A 65 -21.15 15.31 4.88
N SER A 66 -20.57 16.31 5.53
CA SER A 66 -19.14 16.43 5.74
C SER A 66 -18.57 15.23 6.52
N ALA A 67 -19.13 14.93 7.70
CA ALA A 67 -18.71 13.81 8.53
C ALA A 67 -18.89 12.46 7.82
N SER A 68 -20.01 12.27 7.11
CA SER A 68 -20.28 11.08 6.32
C SER A 68 -19.26 10.90 5.18
N PHE A 69 -18.85 12.00 4.54
CA PHE A 69 -17.85 11.97 3.48
C PHE A 69 -16.46 11.61 4.02
N MET A 70 -16.08 12.14 5.18
CA MET A 70 -14.83 11.77 5.86
C MET A 70 -14.84 10.28 6.23
N LEU A 71 -15.91 9.79 6.86
CA LEU A 71 -16.15 8.37 7.12
C LEU A 71 -15.93 7.49 5.88
N PHE A 72 -16.61 7.83 4.78
CA PHE A 72 -16.55 7.05 3.56
C PHE A 72 -15.15 7.08 2.94
N THR A 73 -14.47 8.22 2.99
CA THR A 73 -13.09 8.39 2.50
C THR A 73 -12.13 7.47 3.27
N VAL A 74 -12.28 7.43 4.60
CA VAL A 74 -11.48 6.59 5.48
C VAL A 74 -11.79 5.12 5.22
N ALA A 75 -13.06 4.74 5.12
CA ALA A 75 -13.49 3.39 4.78
C ALA A 75 -12.91 2.93 3.43
N ASN A 76 -12.99 3.76 2.39
CA ASN A 76 -12.42 3.47 1.09
C ASN A 76 -10.90 3.30 1.13
N THR A 77 -10.20 4.11 1.92
CA THR A 77 -8.74 3.98 2.12
C THR A 77 -8.40 2.66 2.81
N CYS A 78 -9.19 2.25 3.81
CA CYS A 78 -9.05 0.94 4.46
C CYS A 78 -9.31 -0.21 3.49
N CYS A 79 -10.36 -0.13 2.68
CA CYS A 79 -10.67 -1.11 1.65
C CYS A 79 -9.52 -1.25 0.63
N LYS A 80 -8.93 -0.14 0.20
CA LYS A 80 -7.73 -0.15 -0.66
C LYS A 80 -6.56 -0.86 0.03
N ALA A 81 -6.31 -0.59 1.31
CA ALA A 81 -5.27 -1.25 2.07
C ALA A 81 -5.49 -2.77 2.19
N VAL A 82 -6.72 -3.21 2.51
CA VAL A 82 -7.09 -4.63 2.59
C VAL A 82 -6.95 -5.31 1.22
N ASN A 83 -7.33 -4.63 0.15
CA ASN A 83 -7.19 -5.15 -1.20
C ASN A 83 -5.70 -5.36 -1.55
N ILE A 84 -4.84 -4.40 -1.21
CA ILE A 84 -3.37 -4.53 -1.38
C ILE A 84 -2.83 -5.73 -0.60
N ILE A 85 -3.27 -5.93 0.65
CA ILE A 85 -2.88 -7.08 1.48
C ILE A 85 -3.32 -8.40 0.84
N THR A 86 -4.56 -8.46 0.35
CA THR A 86 -5.16 -9.69 -0.23
C THR A 86 -4.52 -10.03 -1.57
N LYS A 87 -4.28 -9.02 -2.40
CA LYS A 87 -3.68 -9.13 -3.73
C LYS A 87 -2.15 -9.08 -3.71
N ARG A 88 -1.53 -9.18 -2.53
CA ARG A 88 -0.08 -9.05 -2.37
C ARG A 88 0.70 -10.00 -3.28
N ASP A 89 0.26 -11.24 -3.46
CA ASP A 89 1.00 -12.24 -4.23
C ASP A 89 0.93 -11.92 -5.75
N GLU A 90 -0.19 -11.36 -6.20
CA GLU A 90 -0.38 -10.87 -7.58
C GLU A 90 0.46 -9.60 -7.82
N ILE A 91 0.49 -8.68 -6.85
CA ILE A 91 1.35 -7.49 -6.87
C ILE A 91 2.83 -7.92 -6.95
N ILE A 92 3.24 -8.92 -6.15
CA ILE A 92 4.61 -9.44 -6.18
C ILE A 92 4.96 -10.05 -7.53
N SER A 93 4.03 -10.79 -8.14
CA SER A 93 4.20 -11.35 -9.48
C SER A 93 4.36 -10.26 -10.55
N ILE A 94 3.48 -9.24 -10.54
CA ILE A 94 3.55 -8.11 -11.48
C ILE A 94 4.88 -7.37 -11.33
N PHE A 95 5.34 -7.13 -10.10
CA PHE A 95 6.63 -6.50 -9.86
C PHE A 95 7.82 -7.36 -10.27
N GLY A 96 7.73 -8.69 -10.12
CA GLY A 96 8.74 -9.61 -10.66
C GLY A 96 8.85 -9.47 -12.16
N MET A 97 7.71 -9.48 -12.87
CA MET A 97 7.67 -9.24 -14.31
C MET A 97 8.18 -7.84 -14.67
N LEU A 98 7.84 -6.80 -13.91
CA LEU A 98 8.28 -5.43 -14.16
C LEU A 98 9.79 -5.30 -13.99
N ASN A 99 10.38 -5.93 -12.97
CA ASN A 99 11.81 -5.89 -12.72
C ASN A 99 12.60 -6.67 -13.79
N ASP A 100 12.08 -7.81 -14.25
CA ASP A 100 12.67 -8.55 -15.37
C ASP A 100 12.47 -7.83 -16.72
N SER A 101 11.34 -7.14 -16.91
CA SER A 101 10.98 -6.50 -18.20
C SER A 101 11.45 -5.06 -18.35
N ALA A 102 11.78 -4.34 -17.26
CA ALA A 102 12.24 -2.96 -17.32
C ALA A 102 13.59 -2.79 -18.05
N CYS A 103 14.32 -3.89 -18.29
CA CYS A 103 15.59 -3.91 -19.02
C CYS A 103 15.66 -4.98 -20.13
N LEU A 104 14.53 -5.49 -20.62
CA LEU A 104 14.56 -6.33 -21.82
C LEU A 104 14.35 -5.47 -23.05
N VAL A 105 15.43 -5.29 -23.82
CA VAL A 105 15.38 -4.78 -25.19
C VAL A 105 14.34 -5.59 -25.96
N ARG A 106 13.27 -4.93 -26.40
CA ARG A 106 12.13 -5.61 -27.03
C ARG A 106 12.11 -5.44 -28.55
N SER A 107 13.01 -4.63 -29.10
CA SER A 107 13.21 -4.49 -30.55
C SER A 107 14.67 -4.25 -30.92
N GLU A 108 15.07 -4.65 -32.14
CA GLU A 108 16.41 -4.37 -32.69
C GLU A 108 16.74 -2.86 -32.72
N GLY A 109 15.73 -1.98 -32.68
CA GLY A 109 15.91 -0.53 -32.58
C GLY A 109 16.31 -0.08 -31.17
N GLU A 110 15.76 -0.69 -30.13
CA GLU A 110 16.11 -0.41 -28.72
C GLU A 110 17.50 -0.95 -28.36
N GLU A 111 17.93 -2.04 -28.99
CA GLU A 111 19.26 -2.65 -28.81
C GLU A 111 20.38 -1.68 -29.22
N ARG A 112 20.17 -0.95 -30.32
CA ARG A 112 21.10 0.08 -30.81
C ARG A 112 21.18 1.28 -29.86
N ILE A 113 20.04 1.69 -29.31
CA ILE A 113 19.96 2.83 -28.38
C ILE A 113 20.65 2.50 -27.05
N PHE A 114 20.47 1.26 -26.55
CA PHE A 114 21.10 0.81 -25.31
C PHE A 114 22.62 0.67 -25.44
N GLY A 115 23.11 0.16 -26.58
CA GLY A 115 24.55 0.07 -26.89
C GLY A 115 25.24 1.44 -26.96
N GLU A 116 24.59 2.43 -27.57
CA GLU A 116 25.08 3.82 -27.64
C GLU A 116 25.14 4.50 -26.27
N LEU A 117 24.18 4.21 -25.37
CA LEU A 117 24.17 4.73 -24.00
C LEU A 117 25.27 4.10 -23.14
N GLN A 118 25.57 2.80 -23.31
CA GLN A 118 26.60 2.11 -22.52
C GLN A 118 28.04 2.54 -22.90
N ILE A 119 28.24 3.07 -24.10
CA ILE A 119 29.55 3.59 -24.58
C ILE A 119 29.79 5.04 -24.08
N ARG A 120 28.74 5.76 -23.67
CA ARG A 120 28.80 7.16 -23.21
C ARG A 120 28.87 7.34 -21.70
N ILE A 121 28.80 6.26 -20.91
CA ILE A 121 28.99 6.23 -19.45
C ILE A 121 30.41 5.73 -19.16
#